data_AF-A0A1G9WQV6-F1
#
_entry.id   AF-A0A1G9WQV6-F1
#
_cell.length_a   1.000
_cell.length_b   1.000
_cell.length_c   1.000
_cell.angle_alpha   90.00
_cell.angle_beta   90.00
_cell.angle_gamma   90.00
#
_symmetry.space_group_name_H-M   'P 1'
#
loop_
_entity.id
_entity.type
_entity.pdbx_description
1 polymer ?
#
loop_
_entity_poly.entity_id
_entity_poly.type
_entity_poly.pdbx_seq_one_letter_code
_entity_poly.pdbx_strand_id
1 'polypeptide(L)'
;MAHKIAVYGASGTTGQFVLAELKKRGHDPLPFGRAQATADDPTALDRALEGAEAVINTAGPFAITAGPLIAAAERAGIPYVDVAAEIEANADTFARGASIPVVPAMAFFGGLGDLLVTAAMADWDHADEAHIAYGLSGWQPTAGTLTAGQVSHKRRNGQRIRFQNGELTYHNDTAQVLDWDFPTGTRQVISEFSMADVVTVPNHLRITSVTNYMSTEAATGLQAAQPRQEPETFEIDVRVRRAGEERRLTASGKDIYATTAPLAVEATERLLTGRFNVTGVASAGAMFDAQDFLTTLNT
;
A
#
# COMPACT_ATOMS: atom_id res chain seq x y z
N MET A 1 22.62 -12.75 4.67
CA MET A 1 23.71 -11.78 4.50
C MET A 1 23.07 -10.38 4.52
N ALA A 2 23.80 -9.33 4.88
CA ALA A 2 23.25 -7.98 4.81
C ALA A 2 23.09 -7.57 3.34
N HIS A 3 21.90 -7.13 2.93
CA HIS A 3 21.62 -6.63 1.59
C HIS A 3 21.73 -5.11 1.53
N LYS A 4 22.22 -4.58 0.42
CA LYS A 4 22.26 -3.14 0.13
C LYS A 4 20.94 -2.68 -0.48
N ILE A 5 20.12 -1.95 0.28
CA ILE A 5 18.76 -1.60 -0.13
C ILE A 5 18.64 -0.10 -0.28
N ALA A 6 18.38 0.37 -1.49
CA ALA A 6 18.20 1.79 -1.78
C ALA A 6 16.83 2.27 -1.29
N VAL A 7 16.78 3.40 -0.58
CA VAL A 7 15.52 3.98 -0.08
C VAL A 7 15.34 5.38 -0.66
N TYR A 8 14.44 5.51 -1.62
CA TYR A 8 14.10 6.79 -2.22
C TYR A 8 13.04 7.51 -1.39
N GLY A 9 13.29 8.78 -1.03
CA GLY A 9 12.44 9.49 -0.07
C GLY A 9 12.87 9.30 1.38
N ALA A 10 14.14 8.93 1.58
CA ALA A 10 14.74 8.65 2.88
C ALA A 10 14.51 9.74 3.93
N SER A 11 14.44 11.03 3.56
CA SER A 11 14.22 12.13 4.50
C SER A 11 12.77 12.32 4.94
N GLY A 12 11.81 11.63 4.32
CA GLY A 12 10.39 11.69 4.69
C GLY A 12 10.03 10.77 5.86
N THR A 13 8.85 10.98 6.45
CA THR A 13 8.37 10.21 7.61
C THR A 13 8.41 8.70 7.39
N THR A 14 7.78 8.19 6.31
CA THR A 14 7.79 6.75 6.01
C THR A 14 9.19 6.24 5.69
N GLY A 15 9.99 7.03 4.96
CA GLY A 15 11.38 6.70 4.65
C GLY A 15 12.23 6.48 5.90
N GLN A 16 12.07 7.33 6.93
CA GLN A 16 12.78 7.17 8.20
C GLN A 16 12.39 5.88 8.93
N PHE A 17 11.11 5.49 8.93
CA PHE A 17 10.69 4.20 9.48
C PHE A 17 11.27 3.01 8.70
N VAL A 18 11.28 3.07 7.37
CA VAL A 18 11.89 2.03 6.52
C VAL A 18 13.39 1.90 6.79
N LEU A 19 14.13 3.03 6.89
CA LEU A 19 15.55 3.00 7.25
C LEU A 19 15.80 2.37 8.62
N ALA A 20 14.95 2.67 9.60
CA ALA A 20 15.06 2.10 10.94
C ALA A 20 14.79 0.59 10.93
N GLU A 21 13.77 0.14 10.21
CA GLU A 21 13.42 -1.28 10.09
C GLU A 21 14.51 -2.07 9.34
N LEU A 22 15.04 -1.54 8.23
CA LEU A 22 16.18 -2.14 7.51
C LEU A 22 17.39 -2.34 8.43
N LYS A 23 17.76 -1.31 9.21
CA LYS A 23 18.87 -1.42 10.18
C LYS A 23 18.58 -2.44 11.27
N LYS A 24 17.35 -2.44 11.80
CA LYS A 24 16.91 -3.41 12.82
C LYS A 24 17.04 -4.86 12.33
N ARG A 25 16.76 -5.11 11.04
CA ARG A 25 16.91 -6.43 10.41
C ARG A 25 18.33 -6.74 9.89
N GLY A 26 19.28 -5.83 10.11
CA GLY A 26 20.69 -6.04 9.76
C GLY A 26 21.03 -5.83 8.29
N HIS A 27 20.23 -5.07 7.56
CA HIS A 27 20.52 -4.64 6.19
C HIS A 27 21.30 -3.32 6.15
N ASP A 28 21.91 -3.05 4.99
CA ASP A 28 22.66 -1.82 4.71
C ASP A 28 21.79 -0.86 3.87
N PRO A 29 21.04 0.06 4.50
CA PRO A 29 20.22 0.99 3.74
C PRO A 29 21.08 2.03 3.02
N LEU A 30 20.78 2.29 1.75
CA LEU A 30 21.35 3.35 0.93
C LEU A 30 20.32 4.49 0.77
N PRO A 31 20.30 5.49 1.68
CA PRO A 31 19.31 6.55 1.65
C PRO A 31 19.57 7.54 0.52
N PHE A 32 18.54 7.84 -0.27
CA PHE A 32 18.58 8.91 -1.27
C PHE A 32 17.19 9.55 -1.46
N GLY A 33 17.13 10.60 -2.26
CA GLY A 33 15.89 11.32 -2.52
C GLY A 33 16.07 12.42 -3.55
N ARG A 34 15.06 13.32 -3.61
CA ARG A 34 14.98 14.40 -4.60
C ARG A 34 16.18 15.36 -4.61
N ALA A 35 16.91 15.48 -3.50
CA ALA A 35 18.09 16.33 -3.42
C ALA A 35 19.29 15.72 -4.19
N GLN A 36 19.31 14.40 -4.36
CA GLN A 36 20.37 13.66 -5.05
C GLN A 36 19.97 13.29 -6.48
N ALA A 37 18.70 12.91 -6.68
CA ALA A 37 18.16 12.52 -7.97
C ALA A 37 16.67 12.83 -8.03
N THR A 38 16.25 13.62 -9.00
CA THR A 38 14.83 13.87 -9.28
C THR A 38 14.28 12.76 -10.18
N ALA A 39 12.97 12.56 -10.18
CA ALA A 39 12.33 11.50 -10.97
C ALA A 39 12.52 11.69 -12.50
N ASP A 40 12.79 12.93 -12.95
CA ASP A 40 13.03 13.29 -14.34
C ASP A 40 14.52 13.29 -14.74
N ASP A 41 15.43 12.87 -13.85
CA ASP A 41 16.85 12.68 -14.16
C ASP A 41 17.23 11.19 -14.11
N PRO A 42 17.05 10.45 -15.22
CA PRO A 42 17.40 9.02 -15.29
C PRO A 42 18.86 8.73 -14.95
N THR A 43 19.77 9.64 -15.28
CA THR A 43 21.21 9.41 -15.07
C THR A 43 21.56 9.55 -13.58
N ALA A 44 20.95 10.51 -12.88
CA ALA A 44 21.09 10.62 -11.44
C ALA A 44 20.45 9.44 -10.70
N LEU A 45 19.30 8.96 -11.17
CA LEU A 45 18.67 7.76 -10.63
C LEU A 45 19.57 6.53 -10.80
N ASP A 46 20.14 6.31 -11.98
CA ASP A 46 21.04 5.17 -12.23
C ASP A 46 22.27 5.20 -11.32
N ARG A 47 22.90 6.38 -11.17
CA ARG A 47 24.02 6.55 -10.22
C ARG A 47 23.61 6.28 -8.77
N ALA A 48 22.40 6.67 -8.38
CA ALA A 48 21.91 6.47 -7.02
C ALA A 48 21.61 5.00 -6.70
N LEU A 49 21.37 4.17 -7.73
CA LEU A 49 21.12 2.73 -7.59
C LEU A 49 22.39 1.87 -7.76
N GLU A 50 23.55 2.48 -8.02
CA GLU A 50 24.79 1.74 -8.20
C GLU A 50 25.16 0.93 -6.94
N GLY A 51 25.27 -0.39 -7.11
CA GLY A 51 25.59 -1.32 -6.02
C GLY A 51 24.43 -1.62 -5.07
N ALA A 52 23.21 -1.12 -5.33
CA ALA A 52 22.01 -1.56 -4.65
C ALA A 52 21.55 -2.92 -5.17
N GLU A 53 20.90 -3.70 -4.31
CA GLU A 53 20.31 -5.00 -4.63
C GLU A 53 18.78 -4.92 -4.75
N ALA A 54 18.15 -3.87 -4.22
CA ALA A 54 16.72 -3.57 -4.33
C ALA A 54 16.47 -2.08 -4.11
N VAL A 55 15.30 -1.58 -4.49
CA VAL A 55 14.84 -0.21 -4.19
C VAL A 55 13.47 -0.20 -3.52
N ILE A 56 13.35 0.59 -2.45
CA ILE A 56 12.09 0.93 -1.79
C ILE A 56 11.79 2.41 -2.03
N ASN A 57 10.69 2.71 -2.73
CA ASN A 57 10.22 4.07 -2.96
C ASN A 57 9.22 4.49 -1.89
N THR A 58 9.60 5.45 -1.05
CA THR A 58 8.75 6.04 -0.01
C THR A 58 8.36 7.49 -0.29
N ALA A 59 8.49 7.96 -1.53
CA ALA A 59 8.21 9.35 -1.90
C ALA A 59 7.15 9.46 -3.00
N GLY A 60 5.91 9.75 -2.60
CA GLY A 60 4.87 10.23 -3.51
C GLY A 60 5.07 11.70 -3.91
N PRO A 61 4.37 12.23 -4.94
CA PRO A 61 3.29 11.56 -5.68
C PRO A 61 3.80 10.40 -6.55
N PHE A 62 3.22 9.22 -6.39
CA PHE A 62 3.69 8.01 -7.06
C PHE A 62 3.37 8.02 -8.56
N ALA A 63 2.38 8.79 -9.00
CA ALA A 63 2.15 9.10 -10.41
C ALA A 63 3.36 9.79 -11.10
N ILE A 64 4.27 10.36 -10.32
CA ILE A 64 5.50 11.01 -10.82
C ILE A 64 6.72 10.12 -10.55
N THR A 65 6.81 9.50 -9.37
CA THR A 65 8.04 8.84 -8.92
C THR A 65 8.11 7.36 -9.27
N ALA A 66 6.98 6.66 -9.41
CA ALA A 66 6.98 5.21 -9.59
C ALA A 66 7.58 4.80 -10.94
N GLY A 67 7.03 5.28 -12.05
CA GLY A 67 7.47 4.92 -13.39
C GLY A 67 8.97 5.12 -13.64
N PRO A 68 9.56 6.30 -13.35
CA PRO A 68 10.98 6.54 -13.54
C PRO A 68 11.89 5.69 -12.66
N LEU A 69 11.51 5.45 -11.40
CA LEU A 69 12.30 4.57 -10.53
C LEU A 69 12.19 3.09 -10.91
N ILE A 70 11.01 2.63 -11.34
CA ILE A 70 10.87 1.28 -11.89
C ILE A 70 11.77 1.14 -13.12
N ALA A 71 11.81 2.14 -14.00
CA ALA A 71 12.69 2.11 -15.17
C ALA A 71 14.19 2.08 -14.79
N ALA A 72 14.60 2.79 -13.74
CA ALA A 72 15.97 2.76 -13.22
C ALA A 72 16.30 1.39 -12.59
N ALA A 73 15.37 0.83 -11.82
CA ALA A 73 15.48 -0.50 -11.24
C ALA A 73 15.58 -1.59 -12.32
N GLU A 74 14.82 -1.47 -13.41
CA GLU A 74 14.90 -2.37 -14.58
C GLU A 74 16.28 -2.32 -15.24
N ARG A 75 16.86 -1.13 -15.42
CA ARG A 75 18.24 -0.98 -15.94
C ARG A 75 19.28 -1.59 -15.02
N ALA A 76 19.07 -1.50 -13.71
CA ALA A 76 19.93 -2.11 -12.70
C ALA A 76 19.67 -3.61 -12.48
N GLY A 77 18.54 -4.14 -12.98
CA GLY A 77 18.14 -5.53 -12.79
C GLY A 77 17.76 -5.89 -11.35
N ILE A 78 17.25 -4.93 -10.58
CA ILE A 78 16.93 -5.10 -9.15
C ILE A 78 15.43 -4.95 -8.88
N PRO A 79 14.84 -5.66 -7.90
CA PRO A 79 13.44 -5.52 -7.56
C PRO A 79 13.07 -4.13 -7.02
N TYR A 80 11.80 -3.77 -7.22
CA TYR A 80 11.20 -2.52 -6.77
C TYR A 80 10.03 -2.76 -5.83
N VAL A 81 9.96 -2.00 -4.75
CA VAL A 81 8.81 -1.94 -3.84
C VAL A 81 8.44 -0.47 -3.61
N ASP A 82 7.16 -0.13 -3.57
CA ASP A 82 6.71 1.19 -3.11
C ASP A 82 5.59 1.11 -2.07
N VAL A 83 5.25 2.27 -1.51
CA VAL A 83 4.23 2.42 -0.46
C VAL A 83 3.05 3.28 -0.93
N ALA A 84 2.72 3.19 -2.22
CA ALA A 84 1.70 4.03 -2.84
C ALA A 84 0.28 3.72 -2.36
N ALA A 85 -0.35 4.69 -1.69
CA ALA A 85 -1.79 4.66 -1.38
C ALA A 85 -2.66 5.27 -2.51
N GLU A 86 -2.04 5.81 -3.56
CA GLU A 86 -2.70 6.51 -4.67
C GLU A 86 -3.30 5.50 -5.66
N ILE A 87 -4.63 5.34 -5.66
CA ILE A 87 -5.36 4.34 -6.46
C ILE A 87 -4.93 4.36 -7.93
N GLU A 88 -4.93 5.52 -8.56
CA GLU A 88 -4.61 5.61 -9.97
C GLU A 88 -3.13 5.40 -10.26
N ALA A 89 -2.22 5.78 -9.36
CA ALA A 89 -0.79 5.50 -9.55
C ALA A 89 -0.51 3.99 -9.49
N ASN A 90 -1.25 3.26 -8.63
CA ASN A 90 -1.21 1.81 -8.58
C ASN A 90 -1.79 1.18 -9.86
N ALA A 91 -2.95 1.66 -10.31
CA ALA A 91 -3.56 1.21 -11.57
C ALA A 91 -2.61 1.44 -12.78
N ASP A 92 -1.97 2.61 -12.86
CA ASP A 92 -0.98 2.93 -13.89
C ASP A 92 0.22 1.97 -13.82
N THR A 93 0.72 1.67 -12.61
CA THR A 93 1.84 0.76 -12.41
C THR A 93 1.50 -0.67 -12.84
N PHE A 94 0.31 -1.17 -12.49
CA PHE A 94 -0.17 -2.47 -12.97
C PHE A 94 -0.29 -2.51 -14.50
N ALA A 95 -0.89 -1.48 -15.10
CA ALA A 95 -1.07 -1.40 -16.55
C ALA A 95 0.26 -1.29 -17.32
N ARG A 96 1.27 -0.65 -16.73
CA ARG A 96 2.62 -0.52 -17.30
C ARG A 96 3.32 -1.88 -17.43
N GLY A 97 3.19 -2.76 -16.44
CA GLY A 97 4.01 -3.97 -16.32
C GLY A 97 5.49 -3.66 -16.02
N ALA A 98 6.33 -4.69 -15.92
CA ALA A 98 7.77 -4.55 -15.69
C ALA A 98 8.52 -5.85 -16.06
N SER A 99 9.83 -5.77 -16.31
CA SER A 99 10.69 -6.94 -16.55
C SER A 99 11.36 -7.53 -15.29
N ILE A 100 11.21 -6.84 -14.16
CA ILE A 100 11.71 -7.21 -12.83
C ILE A 100 10.52 -7.40 -11.87
N PRO A 101 10.69 -8.03 -10.69
CA PRO A 101 9.67 -7.99 -9.65
C PRO A 101 9.41 -6.55 -9.18
N VAL A 102 8.14 -6.12 -9.25
CA VAL A 102 7.66 -4.80 -8.83
C VAL A 102 6.43 -5.00 -7.94
N VAL A 103 6.47 -4.47 -6.73
CA VAL A 103 5.34 -4.52 -5.78
C VAL A 103 4.89 -3.09 -5.44
N PRO A 104 3.87 -2.57 -6.13
CA PRO A 104 3.27 -1.29 -5.76
C PRO A 104 2.39 -1.45 -4.51
N ALA A 105 2.11 -0.35 -3.84
CA ALA A 105 1.19 -0.27 -2.70
C ALA A 105 1.54 -1.18 -1.52
N MET A 106 2.80 -1.51 -1.29
CA MET A 106 3.24 -2.36 -0.16
C MET A 106 3.24 -1.59 1.17
N ALA A 107 2.06 -1.14 1.59
CA ALA A 107 1.83 -0.27 2.72
C ALA A 107 0.60 -0.68 3.54
N PHE A 108 0.30 0.11 4.58
CA PHE A 108 -0.90 -0.06 5.40
C PHE A 108 -2.20 -0.04 4.57
N PHE A 109 -2.32 0.90 3.63
CA PHE A 109 -3.41 0.95 2.66
C PHE A 109 -2.97 0.28 1.36
N GLY A 110 -3.73 -0.69 0.86
CA GLY A 110 -3.30 -1.55 -0.24
C GLY A 110 -2.70 -2.83 0.31
N GLY A 111 -1.38 -2.89 0.51
CA GLY A 111 -0.65 -4.13 0.78
C GLY A 111 -1.17 -4.95 1.96
N LEU A 112 -1.41 -4.33 3.12
CA LEU A 112 -1.93 -5.07 4.28
C LEU A 112 -3.37 -5.56 4.07
N GLY A 113 -4.25 -4.71 3.53
CA GLY A 113 -5.63 -5.08 3.19
C GLY A 113 -5.68 -6.19 2.15
N ASP A 114 -4.83 -6.10 1.13
CA ASP A 114 -4.65 -7.08 0.06
C ASP A 114 -4.24 -8.45 0.60
N LEU A 115 -3.22 -8.50 1.46
CA LEU A 115 -2.78 -9.73 2.13
C LEU A 115 -3.89 -10.34 3.00
N LEU A 116 -4.63 -9.51 3.75
CA LEU A 116 -5.73 -9.98 4.60
C LEU A 116 -6.89 -10.56 3.76
N VAL A 117 -7.28 -9.89 2.67
CA VAL A 117 -8.32 -10.39 1.76
C VAL A 117 -7.87 -11.70 1.11
N THR A 118 -6.62 -11.75 0.65
CA THR A 118 -6.04 -12.95 0.01
C THR A 118 -5.99 -14.13 0.97
N ALA A 119 -5.56 -13.92 2.21
CA ALA A 119 -5.58 -14.96 3.23
C ALA A 119 -7.01 -15.38 3.59
N ALA A 120 -7.98 -14.45 3.61
CA ALA A 120 -9.38 -14.76 3.89
C ALA A 120 -10.06 -15.54 2.75
N MET A 121 -9.61 -15.37 1.50
CA MET A 121 -10.05 -16.21 0.38
C MET A 121 -9.71 -17.69 0.65
N ALA A 122 -8.54 -17.98 1.23
CA ALA A 122 -8.05 -19.33 1.50
C ALA A 122 -8.25 -20.27 0.28
N ASP A 123 -9.16 -21.24 0.37
CA ASP A 123 -9.48 -22.19 -0.70
C ASP A 123 -10.56 -21.72 -1.70
N TRP A 124 -11.10 -20.50 -1.55
CA TRP A 124 -12.04 -19.94 -2.52
C TRP A 124 -11.35 -19.50 -3.80
N ASP A 125 -11.91 -19.91 -4.95
CA ASP A 125 -11.44 -19.54 -6.28
C ASP A 125 -12.05 -18.23 -6.81
N HIS A 126 -13.10 -17.73 -6.14
CA HIS A 126 -13.74 -16.43 -6.39
C HIS A 126 -14.52 -15.95 -5.16
N ALA A 127 -14.85 -14.66 -5.14
CA ALA A 127 -15.75 -14.04 -4.17
C ALA A 127 -16.71 -13.05 -4.85
N ASP A 128 -17.87 -12.83 -4.23
CA ASP A 128 -18.82 -11.83 -4.70
C ASP A 128 -18.36 -10.42 -4.29
N GLU A 129 -17.96 -10.26 -3.04
CA GLU A 129 -17.56 -8.98 -2.47
C GLU A 129 -16.49 -9.12 -1.38
N ALA A 130 -15.63 -8.11 -1.29
CA ALA A 130 -14.75 -7.89 -0.14
C ALA A 130 -15.03 -6.52 0.46
N HIS A 131 -15.22 -6.50 1.77
CA HIS A 131 -15.35 -5.29 2.56
C HIS A 131 -14.13 -5.15 3.46
N ILE A 132 -13.50 -3.98 3.43
CA ILE A 132 -12.29 -3.69 4.19
C ILE A 132 -12.55 -2.42 4.98
N ALA A 133 -12.81 -2.57 6.28
CA ALA A 133 -13.06 -1.44 7.16
C ALA A 133 -11.81 -1.07 7.94
N TYR A 134 -11.38 0.18 7.80
CA TYR A 134 -10.26 0.77 8.52
C TYR A 134 -10.79 1.58 9.71
N GLY A 135 -10.65 1.04 10.91
CA GLY A 135 -11.01 1.66 12.17
C GLY A 135 -9.82 2.34 12.83
N LEU A 136 -9.46 3.57 12.43
CA LEU A 136 -8.38 4.32 13.09
C LEU A 136 -8.92 5.24 14.20
N SER A 137 -8.19 5.39 15.31
CA SER A 137 -8.54 6.36 16.38
C SER A 137 -8.41 7.82 15.95
N GLY A 138 -7.77 8.06 14.80
CA GLY A 138 -7.56 9.35 14.15
C GLY A 138 -6.57 9.16 13.00
N TRP A 139 -6.45 10.16 12.12
CA TRP A 139 -5.44 10.13 11.06
C TRP A 139 -4.74 11.47 10.97
N GLN A 140 -3.42 11.45 11.17
CA GLN A 140 -2.53 12.59 11.09
C GLN A 140 -1.73 12.49 9.77
N PRO A 141 -2.19 13.12 8.66
CA PRO A 141 -1.54 12.98 7.37
C PRO A 141 -0.17 13.68 7.35
N THR A 142 0.84 13.02 6.76
CA THR A 142 2.14 13.68 6.53
C THR A 142 2.04 14.69 5.38
N ALA A 143 2.98 15.63 5.30
CA ALA A 143 3.06 16.56 4.17
C ALA A 143 3.15 15.83 2.81
N GLY A 144 3.84 14.69 2.76
CA GLY A 144 3.90 13.83 1.58
C GLY A 144 2.53 13.23 1.24
N THR A 145 1.82 12.69 2.24
CA THR A 145 0.46 12.14 2.08
C THR A 145 -0.51 13.20 1.54
N LEU A 146 -0.45 14.43 2.06
CA LEU A 146 -1.30 15.53 1.57
C LEU A 146 -1.00 15.88 0.11
N THR A 147 0.28 15.94 -0.26
CA THR A 147 0.70 16.24 -1.64
C THR A 147 0.23 15.15 -2.62
N ALA A 148 0.42 13.88 -2.27
CA ALA A 148 -0.07 12.72 -3.02
C ALA A 148 -1.60 12.74 -3.16
N GLY A 149 -2.31 13.03 -2.06
CA GLY A 149 -3.77 13.15 -2.04
C GLY A 149 -4.30 14.25 -2.96
N GLN A 150 -3.60 15.40 -3.03
CA GLN A 150 -3.96 16.48 -3.96
C GLN A 150 -3.82 16.07 -5.42
N VAL A 151 -2.80 15.28 -5.78
CA VAL A 151 -2.63 14.75 -7.14
C VAL A 151 -3.78 13.80 -7.48
N SER A 152 -4.10 12.87 -6.58
CA SER A 152 -5.25 11.97 -6.74
C SER A 152 -6.56 12.74 -6.91
N HIS A 153 -6.84 13.71 -6.05
CA HIS A 153 -8.06 14.54 -6.12
C HIS A 153 -8.17 15.29 -7.46
N LYS A 154 -7.06 15.85 -7.97
CA LYS A 154 -7.02 16.51 -9.28
C LYS A 154 -7.30 15.54 -10.41
N ARG A 155 -6.70 14.35 -10.41
CA ARG A 155 -6.94 13.31 -11.42
C ARG A 155 -8.42 12.89 -11.48
N ARG A 156 -9.09 12.88 -10.33
CA ARG A 156 -10.51 12.53 -10.22
C ARG A 156 -11.46 13.69 -10.54
N ASN A 157 -10.97 14.91 -10.72
CA ASN A 157 -11.83 16.10 -10.83
C ASN A 157 -12.88 16.18 -9.69
N GLY A 158 -12.49 15.82 -8.47
CA GLY A 158 -13.39 15.76 -7.30
C GLY A 158 -14.35 14.57 -7.24
N GLN A 159 -14.36 13.70 -8.26
CA GLN A 159 -15.18 12.48 -8.26
C GLN A 159 -14.63 11.44 -7.28
N ARG A 160 -15.51 10.58 -6.79
CA ARG A 160 -15.17 9.37 -6.04
C ARG A 160 -14.88 8.24 -7.02
N ILE A 161 -14.18 7.22 -6.57
CA ILE A 161 -13.83 6.04 -7.36
C ILE A 161 -14.16 4.78 -6.58
N ARG A 162 -14.63 3.73 -7.24
CA ARG A 162 -14.94 2.43 -6.62
C ARG A 162 -14.71 1.28 -7.58
N PHE A 163 -14.48 0.09 -7.04
CA PHE A 163 -14.48 -1.15 -7.82
C PHE A 163 -15.77 -1.92 -7.57
N GLN A 164 -16.63 -1.98 -8.58
CA GLN A 164 -17.95 -2.60 -8.50
C GLN A 164 -18.29 -3.24 -9.84
N ASN A 165 -18.97 -4.38 -9.82
CA ASN A 165 -19.35 -5.14 -11.03
C ASN A 165 -18.14 -5.51 -11.91
N GLY A 166 -16.99 -5.77 -11.28
CA GLY A 166 -15.75 -6.13 -11.98
C GLY A 166 -15.00 -4.95 -12.61
N GLU A 167 -15.45 -3.70 -12.39
CA GLU A 167 -14.88 -2.52 -13.03
C GLU A 167 -14.57 -1.40 -12.04
N LEU A 168 -13.47 -0.68 -12.31
CA LEU A 168 -13.12 0.55 -11.59
C LEU A 168 -13.84 1.74 -12.23
N THR A 169 -14.73 2.40 -11.49
CA THR A 169 -15.60 3.47 -12.02
C THR A 169 -15.54 4.74 -11.18
N TYR A 170 -15.67 5.89 -11.86
CA TYR A 170 -15.80 7.20 -11.22
C TYR A 170 -17.28 7.56 -11.02
N HIS A 171 -17.60 8.19 -9.89
CA HIS A 171 -18.97 8.56 -9.53
C HIS A 171 -19.03 9.81 -8.64
N ASN A 172 -20.23 10.36 -8.46
CA ASN A 172 -20.48 11.58 -7.66
C ASN A 172 -21.43 11.33 -6.48
N ASP A 173 -21.70 10.07 -6.15
CA ASP A 173 -22.63 9.73 -5.09
C ASP A 173 -22.12 10.23 -3.74
N THR A 174 -23.06 10.63 -2.88
CA THR A 174 -22.74 11.08 -1.53
C THR A 174 -22.30 9.89 -0.66
N ALA A 175 -21.16 10.04 0.01
CA ALA A 175 -20.69 9.05 0.97
C ALA A 175 -21.71 8.85 2.10
N GLN A 176 -21.95 7.61 2.50
CA GLN A 176 -22.83 7.32 3.63
C GLN A 176 -22.00 7.09 4.89
N VAL A 177 -22.55 7.52 6.03
CA VAL A 177 -22.04 7.14 7.34
C VAL A 177 -22.88 5.97 7.84
N LEU A 178 -22.21 4.88 8.21
CA LEU A 178 -22.82 3.63 8.64
C LEU A 178 -22.19 3.20 9.97
N ASP A 179 -22.93 2.42 10.75
CA ASP A 179 -22.35 1.71 11.89
C ASP A 179 -21.65 0.43 11.40
N TRP A 180 -20.45 0.18 11.90
CA TRP A 180 -19.66 -1.01 11.61
C TRP A 180 -19.23 -1.71 12.90
N ASP A 181 -19.53 -3.00 13.00
CA ASP A 181 -19.19 -3.83 14.15
C ASP A 181 -17.76 -4.37 14.07
N PHE A 182 -16.80 -3.55 14.53
CA PHE A 182 -15.43 -4.01 14.73
C PHE A 182 -15.35 -5.00 15.91
N PRO A 183 -14.35 -5.89 15.96
CA PRO A 183 -14.13 -6.76 17.11
C PRO A 183 -14.00 -6.02 18.45
N THR A 184 -13.47 -4.80 18.44
CA THR A 184 -13.34 -3.95 19.65
C THR A 184 -14.61 -3.15 20.00
N GLY A 185 -15.63 -3.16 19.14
CA GLY A 185 -16.91 -2.48 19.36
C GLY A 185 -17.42 -1.74 18.12
N THR A 186 -18.71 -1.42 18.10
CA THR A 186 -19.36 -0.70 17.00
C THR A 186 -18.82 0.73 16.87
N ARG A 187 -18.50 1.14 15.64
CA ARG A 187 -18.00 2.48 15.31
C ARG A 187 -18.63 3.01 14.03
N GLN A 188 -18.70 4.33 13.89
CA GLN A 188 -19.16 4.94 12.66
C GLN A 188 -18.05 4.95 11.60
N VAL A 189 -18.42 4.56 10.37
CA VAL A 189 -17.53 4.54 9.21
C VAL A 189 -18.17 5.24 8.02
N ILE A 190 -17.35 5.87 7.21
CA ILE A 190 -17.71 6.41 5.91
C ILE A 190 -17.55 5.29 4.87
N SER A 191 -18.63 4.94 4.17
CA SER A 191 -18.62 3.96 3.10
C SER A 191 -17.92 4.49 1.84
N GLU A 192 -17.42 3.57 1.03
CA GLU A 192 -16.72 3.85 -0.22
C GLU A 192 -15.59 4.88 -0.06
N PHE A 193 -14.93 4.89 1.11
CA PHE A 193 -13.70 5.65 1.31
C PHE A 193 -12.57 4.88 0.64
N SER A 194 -12.56 4.89 -0.69
CA SER A 194 -11.69 4.03 -1.47
C SER A 194 -10.22 4.33 -1.24
N MET A 195 -9.49 3.26 -0.95
CA MET A 195 -8.04 3.22 -0.81
C MET A 195 -7.46 2.32 -1.90
N ALA A 196 -6.14 2.12 -1.91
CA ALA A 196 -5.45 1.30 -2.90
C ALA A 196 -6.00 -0.14 -3.04
N ASP A 197 -6.71 -0.65 -2.03
CA ASP A 197 -7.28 -2.00 -2.06
C ASP A 197 -8.24 -2.22 -3.24
N VAL A 198 -8.96 -1.18 -3.70
CA VAL A 198 -9.89 -1.28 -4.83
C VAL A 198 -9.19 -1.53 -6.17
N VAL A 199 -7.86 -1.49 -6.21
CA VAL A 199 -7.07 -1.88 -7.39
C VAL A 199 -6.12 -3.03 -7.11
N THR A 200 -5.58 -3.20 -5.90
CA THR A 200 -4.66 -4.31 -5.59
C THR A 200 -5.39 -5.65 -5.51
N VAL A 201 -6.55 -5.68 -4.83
CA VAL A 201 -7.33 -6.90 -4.61
C VAL A 201 -7.86 -7.48 -5.92
N PRO A 202 -8.60 -6.71 -6.75
CA PRO A 202 -9.13 -7.25 -8.00
C PRO A 202 -8.07 -7.44 -9.10
N ASN A 203 -6.84 -6.97 -8.91
CA ASN A 203 -5.75 -7.23 -9.86
C ASN A 203 -5.40 -8.72 -9.95
N HIS A 204 -5.64 -9.49 -8.88
CA HIS A 204 -5.23 -10.89 -8.81
C HIS A 204 -6.31 -11.84 -8.29
N LEU A 205 -7.32 -11.34 -7.57
CA LEU A 205 -8.44 -12.14 -7.12
C LEU A 205 -9.63 -11.99 -8.07
N ARG A 206 -10.30 -13.11 -8.33
CA ARG A 206 -11.57 -13.13 -9.05
C ARG A 206 -12.68 -12.65 -8.11
N ILE A 207 -12.91 -11.34 -8.08
CA ILE A 207 -13.87 -10.71 -7.19
C ILE A 207 -14.71 -9.66 -7.91
N THR A 208 -15.99 -9.55 -7.56
CA THR A 208 -16.93 -8.66 -8.28
C THR A 208 -16.93 -7.24 -7.71
N SER A 209 -16.79 -7.08 -6.40
CA SER A 209 -16.77 -5.76 -5.74
C SER A 209 -15.78 -5.71 -4.59
N VAL A 210 -15.12 -4.55 -4.42
CA VAL A 210 -14.24 -4.27 -3.27
C VAL A 210 -14.63 -2.92 -2.70
N THR A 211 -15.06 -2.90 -1.45
CA THR A 211 -15.52 -1.69 -0.78
C THR A 211 -14.68 -1.39 0.45
N ASN A 212 -14.06 -0.21 0.47
CA ASN A 212 -13.39 0.29 1.65
C ASN A 212 -14.33 1.13 2.53
N TYR A 213 -14.10 1.05 3.83
CA TYR A 213 -14.76 1.87 4.85
C TYR A 213 -13.68 2.53 5.71
N MET A 214 -13.91 3.77 6.13
CA MET A 214 -12.96 4.52 6.95
C MET A 214 -13.69 5.09 8.16
N SER A 215 -13.12 4.93 9.36
CA SER A 215 -13.71 5.53 10.56
C SER A 215 -13.88 7.05 10.43
N THR A 216 -14.96 7.58 10.99
CA THR A 216 -15.25 9.03 10.92
C THR A 216 -14.19 9.86 11.67
N GLU A 217 -13.57 9.31 12.73
CA GLU A 217 -12.47 9.96 13.44
C GLU A 217 -11.24 10.17 12.54
N ALA A 218 -10.92 9.17 11.70
CA ALA A 218 -9.83 9.27 10.74
C ALA A 218 -10.11 10.32 9.66
N ALA A 219 -11.33 10.29 9.10
CA ALA A 219 -11.73 11.23 8.05
C ALA A 219 -11.73 12.69 8.53
N THR A 220 -12.07 12.93 9.80
CA THR A 220 -12.00 14.27 10.42
C THR A 220 -10.55 14.75 10.50
N GLY A 221 -9.62 13.87 10.88
CA GLY A 221 -8.19 14.20 10.96
C GLY A 221 -7.56 14.64 9.63
N LEU A 222 -8.04 14.11 8.50
CA LEU A 222 -7.58 14.53 7.17
C LEU A 222 -7.90 16.00 6.83
N GLN A 223 -8.96 16.56 7.41
CA GLN A 223 -9.40 17.93 7.14
C GLN A 223 -8.61 18.97 7.95
N ALA A 224 -7.99 18.55 9.06
CA ALA A 224 -7.25 19.40 9.98
C ALA A 224 -5.77 19.00 9.97
N ALA A 225 -4.97 19.62 9.10
CA ALA A 225 -3.53 19.40 9.09
C ALA A 225 -2.90 19.88 10.41
N GLN A 226 -2.61 18.93 11.30
CA GLN A 226 -1.97 19.19 12.59
C GLN A 226 -0.62 18.46 12.66
N PRO A 227 0.35 19.00 13.44
CA PRO A 227 1.59 18.28 13.72
C PRO A 227 1.30 16.91 14.31
N ARG A 228 2.08 15.91 13.89
CA ARG A 228 1.93 14.55 14.42
C ARG A 228 2.28 14.52 15.91
N GLN A 229 1.37 14.03 16.74
CA GLN A 229 1.53 13.84 18.18
C GLN A 229 1.70 12.34 18.49
N GLU A 230 0.84 11.78 19.33
CA GLU A 230 0.80 10.36 19.64
C GLU A 230 0.37 9.54 18.41
N PRO A 231 0.98 8.37 18.17
CA PRO A 231 0.55 7.51 17.09
C PRO A 231 -0.87 6.99 17.31
N GLU A 232 -1.67 7.05 16.26
CA GLU A 232 -3.01 6.49 16.22
C GLU A 232 -3.01 4.98 16.44
N THR A 233 -4.08 4.44 17.04
CA THR A 233 -4.36 3.01 17.00
C THR A 233 -5.19 2.69 15.78
N PHE A 234 -5.08 1.46 15.28
CA PHE A 234 -5.91 0.98 14.20
C PHE A 234 -6.43 -0.42 14.47
N GLU A 235 -7.57 -0.70 13.84
CA GLU A 235 -8.09 -2.04 13.60
C GLU A 235 -8.55 -2.10 12.14
N ILE A 236 -8.22 -3.18 11.45
CA ILE A 236 -8.69 -3.50 10.10
C ILE A 236 -9.60 -4.71 10.23
N ASP A 237 -10.81 -4.60 9.68
CA ASP A 237 -11.79 -5.67 9.62
C ASP A 237 -12.07 -6.02 8.16
N VAL A 238 -11.61 -7.19 7.73
CA VAL A 238 -11.82 -7.71 6.38
C VAL A 238 -12.92 -8.76 6.40
N ARG A 239 -13.91 -8.59 5.53
CA ARG A 239 -15.00 -9.55 5.32
C ARG A 239 -15.07 -9.89 3.84
N VAL A 240 -14.85 -11.15 3.49
CA VAL A 240 -14.97 -11.67 2.13
C VAL A 240 -16.21 -12.55 2.06
N ARG A 241 -17.05 -12.34 1.05
CA ARG A 241 -18.33 -13.05 0.90
C ARG A 241 -18.44 -13.79 -0.41
N ARG A 242 -19.07 -14.96 -0.35
CA ARG A 242 -19.36 -15.82 -1.50
C ARG A 242 -20.64 -16.61 -1.25
N ALA A 243 -21.64 -16.48 -2.11
CA ALA A 243 -22.88 -17.27 -2.08
C ALA A 243 -23.59 -17.29 -0.70
N GLY A 244 -23.51 -16.19 0.05
CA GLY A 244 -24.10 -16.06 1.40
C GLY A 244 -23.20 -16.53 2.55
N GLU A 245 -22.03 -17.10 2.27
CA GLU A 245 -20.98 -17.36 3.27
C GLU A 245 -20.11 -16.11 3.45
N GLU A 246 -19.61 -15.89 4.68
CA GLU A 246 -18.68 -14.80 5.02
C GLU A 246 -17.46 -15.38 5.73
N ARG A 247 -16.26 -14.97 5.29
CA ARG A 247 -14.99 -15.19 5.96
C ARG A 247 -14.44 -13.87 6.45
N ARG A 248 -13.94 -13.86 7.68
CA ARG A 248 -13.50 -12.65 8.37
C ARG A 248 -12.06 -12.80 8.87
N LEU A 249 -11.22 -11.81 8.58
CA LEU A 249 -9.89 -11.66 9.16
C LEU A 249 -9.70 -10.24 9.67
N THR A 250 -8.92 -10.10 10.74
CA THR A 250 -8.69 -8.81 11.39
C THR A 250 -7.22 -8.60 11.67
N ALA A 251 -6.81 -7.34 11.71
CA ALA A 251 -5.48 -6.92 12.16
C ALA A 251 -5.63 -5.68 13.03
N SER A 252 -4.80 -5.53 14.06
CA SER A 252 -4.80 -4.33 14.89
C SER A 252 -3.38 -3.94 15.27
N GLY A 253 -3.21 -2.67 15.63
CA GLY A 253 -1.89 -2.16 15.96
C GLY A 253 -1.90 -0.66 16.22
N LYS A 254 -0.72 -0.06 16.08
CA LYS A 254 -0.49 1.36 16.25
C LYS A 254 0.37 1.89 15.11
N ASP A 255 0.19 3.16 14.78
CA ASP A 255 0.96 3.89 13.78
C ASP A 255 0.92 3.25 12.39
N ILE A 256 0.09 3.80 11.48
CA ILE A 256 -0.03 3.27 10.12
C ILE A 256 1.26 3.44 9.31
N TYR A 257 2.08 4.46 9.62
CA TYR A 257 3.34 4.71 8.92
C TYR A 257 4.44 3.80 9.44
N ALA A 258 4.50 3.56 10.75
CA ALA A 258 5.42 2.58 11.31
C ALA A 258 5.07 1.16 10.86
N THR A 259 3.77 0.83 10.74
CA THR A 259 3.28 -0.45 10.21
C THR A 259 3.63 -0.66 8.74
N THR A 260 3.75 0.43 7.97
CA THR A 260 4.16 0.37 6.55
C THR A 260 5.61 -0.11 6.38
N ALA A 261 6.51 0.20 7.32
CA ALA A 261 7.92 -0.16 7.19
C ALA A 261 8.20 -1.69 7.17
N PRO A 262 7.72 -2.51 8.14
CA PRO A 262 7.94 -3.95 8.10
C PRO A 262 7.27 -4.63 6.90
N LEU A 263 6.16 -4.08 6.38
CA LEU A 263 5.55 -4.56 5.12
C LEU A 263 6.53 -4.41 3.95
N ALA A 264 7.03 -3.19 3.70
CA ALA A 264 7.93 -2.93 2.58
C ALA A 264 9.28 -3.67 2.72
N VAL A 265 9.80 -3.77 3.94
CA VAL A 265 11.08 -4.46 4.20
C VAL A 265 10.93 -5.98 4.06
N GLU A 266 9.88 -6.60 4.60
CA GLU A 266 9.63 -8.04 4.43
C GLU A 266 9.42 -8.39 2.95
N ALA A 267 8.67 -7.56 2.21
CA ALA A 267 8.49 -7.76 0.77
C ALA A 267 9.84 -7.73 0.03
N THR A 268 10.69 -6.76 0.36
CA THR A 268 12.04 -6.64 -0.23
C THR A 268 12.90 -7.86 0.09
N GLU A 269 12.89 -8.32 1.34
CA GLU A 269 13.61 -9.54 1.77
C GLU A 269 13.12 -10.78 1.02
N ARG A 270 11.81 -10.95 0.86
CA ARG A 270 11.24 -12.06 0.08
C ARG A 270 11.69 -12.04 -1.36
N LEU A 271 11.70 -10.86 -2.01
CA LEU A 271 12.19 -10.71 -3.38
C LEU A 271 13.68 -11.09 -3.48
N LEU A 272 14.51 -10.59 -2.57
CA LEU A 272 15.96 -10.87 -2.55
C LEU A 272 16.31 -12.33 -2.23
N THR A 273 15.42 -13.03 -1.53
CA THR A 273 15.61 -14.45 -1.15
C THR A 273 14.86 -15.43 -2.06
N GLY A 274 14.23 -14.96 -3.14
CA GLY A 274 13.50 -15.82 -4.08
C GLY A 274 12.16 -16.36 -3.57
N ARG A 275 11.61 -15.79 -2.50
CA ARG A 275 10.32 -16.19 -1.89
C ARG A 275 9.15 -15.40 -2.49
N PHE A 276 8.99 -15.45 -3.82
CA PHE A 276 7.95 -14.72 -4.54
C PHE A 276 7.44 -15.49 -5.77
N ASN A 277 6.26 -15.12 -6.28
CA ASN A 277 5.54 -15.88 -7.31
C ASN A 277 5.62 -15.26 -8.71
N VAL A 278 5.80 -13.94 -8.82
CA VAL A 278 5.65 -13.21 -10.09
C VAL A 278 6.93 -12.46 -10.46
N THR A 279 7.39 -12.65 -11.70
CA THR A 279 8.32 -11.70 -12.33
C THR A 279 7.50 -10.69 -13.12
N GLY A 280 7.61 -9.41 -12.76
CA GLY A 280 6.76 -8.33 -13.26
C GLY A 280 6.05 -7.60 -12.13
N VAL A 281 5.00 -6.84 -12.48
CA VAL A 281 4.21 -6.07 -11.51
C VAL A 281 3.13 -6.97 -10.91
N ALA A 282 3.06 -7.06 -9.58
CA ALA A 282 2.02 -7.80 -8.86
C ALA A 282 1.71 -7.16 -7.50
N SER A 283 0.45 -7.26 -7.07
CA SER A 283 0.04 -6.86 -5.71
C SER A 283 0.66 -7.79 -4.65
N ALA A 284 0.54 -7.43 -3.38
CA ALA A 284 1.14 -8.20 -2.29
C ALA A 284 0.65 -9.66 -2.24
N GLY A 285 -0.67 -9.89 -2.34
CA GLY A 285 -1.31 -11.20 -2.32
C GLY A 285 -1.03 -12.05 -3.57
N ALA A 286 -0.72 -11.42 -4.71
CA ALA A 286 -0.24 -12.11 -5.89
C ALA A 286 1.24 -12.47 -5.79
N MET A 287 2.04 -11.53 -5.29
CA MET A 287 3.50 -11.64 -5.26
C MET A 287 3.98 -12.66 -4.21
N PHE A 288 3.28 -12.77 -3.08
CA PHE A 288 3.72 -13.55 -1.91
C PHE A 288 2.65 -14.50 -1.41
N ASP A 289 3.07 -15.53 -0.66
CA ASP A 289 2.15 -16.30 0.18
C ASP A 289 1.60 -15.40 1.29
N ALA A 290 0.30 -15.08 1.21
CA ALA A 290 -0.32 -14.09 2.08
C ALA A 290 -0.36 -14.52 3.56
N GLN A 291 -0.60 -15.80 3.84
CA GLN A 291 -0.71 -16.30 5.21
C GLN A 291 0.64 -16.35 5.90
N ASP A 292 1.67 -16.82 5.20
CA ASP A 292 3.05 -16.84 5.67
C ASP A 292 3.60 -15.41 5.87
N PHE A 293 3.27 -14.49 4.96
CA PHE A 293 3.63 -13.07 5.10
C PHE A 293 3.03 -12.47 6.36
N LEU A 294 1.71 -12.59 6.56
CA LEU A 294 1.03 -12.05 7.73
C LEU A 294 1.54 -12.65 9.04
N THR A 295 1.88 -13.94 9.03
CA THR A 295 2.47 -14.62 10.19
C THR A 295 3.84 -14.04 10.53
N THR A 296 4.66 -13.76 9.52
CA THR A 296 6.00 -13.15 9.70
C THR A 296 5.93 -11.74 10.30
N LEU A 297 4.88 -10.98 10.00
CA LEU A 297 4.71 -9.64 10.59
C LEU A 297 4.32 -9.64 12.07
N ASN A 298 3.80 -10.78 12.57
CA ASN A 298 3.36 -10.94 13.95
C ASN A 298 4.44 -11.51 14.88
N THR A 299 5.62 -11.84 14.35
CA THR A 299 6.78 -12.36 15.10
C THR A 299 7.81 -11.27 15.39
#